data_AF-A0A8J3CDC1-F1
#
_entry.id   AF-A0A8J3CDC1-F1
#
_cell.length_a   1.000
_cell.length_b   1.000
_cell.length_c   1.000
_cell.angle_alpha   90.00
_cell.angle_beta   90.00
_cell.angle_gamma   90.00
#
_symmetry.space_group_name_H-M   'P 1'
#
loop_
_entity.id
_entity.type
_entity.pdbx_description
1 polymer ?
#
loop_
_entity_poly.entity_id
_entity_poly.type
_entity_poly.pdbx_seq_one_letter_code
_entity_poly.pdbx_strand_id
1 'polypeptide(L)'
;MIRRLSAVVVECDRCAARWARTANGPTHFAEESDALAALLQDPHTDPGWRVRANGQLWCAACAAAEECAVLGHRPTPWRRCRCRGTCGAGRAADGGCTVEFRHCARCLRDEQRRLTAPAVREVS
;
A
#
# COMPACT_ATOMS: atom_id res chain seq x y z
N MET A 1 16.71 17.58 -28.75
CA MET A 1 17.13 16.21 -28.37
C MET A 1 16.03 15.61 -27.52
N ILE A 2 15.38 14.54 -27.99
CA ILE A 2 14.31 13.85 -27.25
C ILE A 2 14.95 12.64 -26.54
N ARG A 3 14.73 12.48 -25.23
CA ARG A 3 15.14 11.29 -24.46
C ARG A 3 13.90 10.52 -24.03
N ARG A 4 13.93 9.19 -24.14
CA ARG A 4 12.94 8.30 -23.52
C ARG A 4 13.31 8.07 -22.07
N LEU A 5 12.34 8.20 -21.17
CA LEU A 5 12.43 7.81 -19.77
C LEU A 5 11.38 6.74 -19.50
N SER A 6 11.76 5.73 -18.72
CA SER A 6 10.88 4.64 -18.31
C SER A 6 10.02 5.13 -17.13
N ALA A 7 8.71 4.95 -17.20
CA ALA A 7 7.86 5.13 -16.03
C ALA A 7 7.75 3.78 -15.32
N VAL A 8 8.52 3.58 -14.25
CA VAL A 8 8.43 2.37 -13.43
C VAL A 8 7.37 2.60 -12.36
N VAL A 9 6.35 1.74 -12.35
CA VAL A 9 5.33 1.72 -11.30
C VAL A 9 5.66 0.56 -10.38
N VAL A 10 5.82 0.86 -9.09
CA VAL A 10 6.14 -0.13 -8.07
C VAL A 10 4.87 -0.45 -7.28
N GLU A 11 4.45 -1.71 -7.32
CA GLU A 11 3.24 -2.22 -6.67
C GLU A 11 3.56 -3.38 -5.72
N CYS A 12 2.77 -3.49 -4.65
CA CYS A 12 2.87 -4.61 -3.71
C CYS A 12 2.18 -5.83 -4.32
N ASP A 13 2.89 -6.95 -4.46
CA ASP A 13 2.35 -8.19 -5.04
C ASP A 13 1.16 -8.75 -4.25
N ARG A 14 1.02 -8.37 -2.98
CA ARG A 14 -0.03 -8.88 -2.09
C ARG A 14 -1.29 -8.02 -2.05
N CYS A 15 -1.14 -6.69 -2.08
CA CYS A 15 -2.27 -5.77 -1.88
C CYS A 15 -2.42 -4.69 -2.96
N ALA A 16 -1.57 -4.72 -3.99
CA ALA A 16 -1.49 -3.74 -5.07
C ALA A 16 -1.32 -2.29 -4.59
N ALA A 17 -0.90 -2.07 -3.33
CA ALA A 17 -0.51 -0.73 -2.88
C ALA A 17 0.61 -0.21 -3.76
N ARG A 18 0.54 1.05 -4.19
CA ARG A 18 1.56 1.69 -5.02
C ARG A 18 2.56 2.42 -4.15
N TRP A 19 3.85 2.32 -4.47
CA TRP A 19 4.83 3.25 -3.93
C TRP A 19 4.69 4.58 -4.66
N ALA A 20 4.35 5.62 -3.92
CA ALA A 20 4.27 6.98 -4.41
C ALA A 20 5.13 7.85 -3.49
N ARG A 21 6.29 8.29 -4.01
CA ARG A 21 7.25 9.08 -3.23
C ARG A 21 6.78 10.53 -3.00
N THR A 22 5.82 11.01 -3.80
CA THR A 22 5.25 12.36 -3.64
C THR A 22 3.78 12.40 -4.07
N ALA A 23 3.04 13.41 -3.59
CA ALA A 23 1.69 13.74 -4.05
C ALA A 23 1.64 14.21 -5.53
N ASN A 24 2.80 14.32 -6.21
CA ASN A 24 2.95 15.02 -7.49
C ASN A 24 3.08 14.09 -8.71
N GLY A 25 2.77 12.80 -8.56
CA GLY A 25 2.72 11.84 -9.68
C GLY A 25 3.78 10.72 -9.61
N PRO A 26 3.79 9.83 -10.62
CA PRO A 26 4.71 8.70 -10.66
C PRO A 26 6.15 9.18 -10.78
N THR A 27 7.06 8.56 -10.01
CA THR A 27 8.49 8.85 -10.13
C THR A 27 9.03 8.13 -11.36
N HIS A 28 9.70 8.87 -12.24
CA HIS A 28 10.34 8.31 -13.43
C HIS A 28 11.76 7.85 -13.10
N PHE A 29 12.14 6.68 -13.60
CA PHE A 29 13.47 6.12 -13.43
C PHE A 29 14.05 5.80 -14.80
N ALA A 30 15.39 5.83 -14.92
CA ALA A 30 16.01 5.39 -16.16
C ALA A 30 15.85 3.87 -16.31
N GLU A 31 16.10 3.14 -15.22
CA GLU A 31 16.07 1.67 -15.17
C GLU A 31 15.23 1.14 -13.99
N GLU A 32 14.83 -0.13 -14.06
CA GLU A 32 14.10 -0.82 -12.99
C GLU A 32 14.94 -0.99 -11.71
N SER A 33 16.24 -1.27 -11.89
CA SER A 33 17.24 -1.34 -10.82
C SER A 33 17.29 -0.06 -9.99
N ASP A 34 17.23 1.11 -10.64
CA ASP A 34 17.17 2.41 -9.98
C ASP A 34 15.88 2.58 -9.16
N ALA A 35 14.75 2.14 -9.72
CA ALA A 35 13.46 2.19 -9.02
C ALA A 35 13.48 1.33 -7.76
N LEU A 36 14.05 0.12 -7.84
CA LEU A 36 14.15 -0.80 -6.71
C LEU A 36 15.13 -0.28 -5.65
N ALA A 37 16.28 0.26 -6.06
CA ALA A 37 17.24 0.86 -5.13
C ALA A 37 16.63 2.05 -4.38
N ALA A 38 15.94 2.94 -5.10
CA ALA A 38 15.27 4.09 -4.50
C ALA A 38 14.13 3.68 -3.55
N LEU A 39 13.39 2.61 -3.87
CA LEU A 39 12.35 2.05 -3.02
C LEU A 39 12.93 1.53 -1.69
N LEU A 40 14.01 0.76 -1.76
CA LEU A 40 14.62 0.12 -0.60
C LEU A 40 15.39 1.11 0.30
N GLN A 41 15.80 2.24 -0.25
CA GLN A 41 16.51 3.31 0.46
C GLN A 41 15.58 4.43 0.97
N ASP A 42 14.26 4.36 0.72
CA ASP A 42 13.33 5.42 1.11
C ASP A 42 13.12 5.45 2.64
N PRO A 43 13.64 6.47 3.35
CA PRO A 43 13.56 6.55 4.81
C PRO A 43 12.12 6.75 5.31
N HIS A 44 11.20 7.17 4.43
CA HIS A 44 9.78 7.32 4.77
C HIS A 44 8.99 6.01 4.69
N THR A 45 9.65 4.90 4.32
CA THR A 45 8.98 3.60 4.19
C THR A 45 9.11 2.68 5.40
N ASP A 46 9.88 3.02 6.45
CA ASP A 46 10.22 2.17 7.62
C ASP A 46 8.99 1.44 8.26
N PRO A 47 8.99 0.08 8.39
CA PRO A 47 10.06 -0.93 8.18
C PRO A 47 10.40 -1.28 6.72
N GLY A 48 10.03 -0.41 5.80
CA GLY A 48 10.36 -0.45 4.38
C GLY A 48 9.38 -1.27 3.57
N TRP A 49 9.41 -1.03 2.26
CA TRP A 49 9.10 -2.09 1.30
C TRP A 49 10.17 -3.18 1.38
N ARG A 50 9.80 -4.43 1.13
CA ARG A 50 10.71 -5.58 1.22
C ARG A 50 10.62 -6.46 -0.01
N VAL A 51 11.77 -6.93 -0.50
CA VAL A 51 11.87 -7.98 -1.50
C VAL A 51 12.03 -9.32 -0.76
N ARG A 52 11.17 -10.28 -1.06
CA ARG A 52 11.20 -11.65 -0.53
C ARG A 52 12.23 -12.48 -1.29
N ALA A 53 12.66 -13.60 -0.70
CA ALA A 53 13.63 -14.51 -1.33
C ALA A 53 13.16 -15.07 -2.69
N ASN A 54 11.85 -15.12 -2.93
CA ASN A 54 11.26 -15.54 -4.20
C ASN A 54 11.07 -14.37 -5.20
N GLY A 55 11.64 -13.20 -4.92
CA GLY A 55 11.54 -12.01 -5.77
C GLY A 55 10.26 -11.18 -5.57
N GLN A 56 9.31 -11.61 -4.72
CA GLN A 56 8.09 -10.85 -4.50
C GLN A 56 8.36 -9.56 -3.73
N LEU A 57 7.73 -8.47 -4.16
CA LEU A 57 7.83 -7.16 -3.56
C LEU A 57 6.61 -6.84 -2.69
N TRP A 58 6.85 -6.59 -1.41
CA TRP A 58 5.80 -6.37 -0.43
C TRP A 58 5.94 -5.00 0.22
N CYS A 59 4.82 -4.29 0.38
CA CYS A 59 4.80 -3.05 1.15
C CYS A 59 5.00 -3.30 2.65
N ALA A 60 5.38 -2.25 3.38
CA ALA A 60 5.62 -2.30 4.83
C ALA A 60 4.48 -2.96 5.62
N ALA A 61 3.22 -2.63 5.29
CA ALA A 61 2.05 -3.22 5.94
C ALA A 61 1.93 -4.73 5.69
N CYS A 62 2.16 -5.19 4.46
CA CYS A 62 2.08 -6.62 4.13
C CYS A 62 3.22 -7.42 4.75
N ALA A 63 4.42 -6.86 4.78
CA ALA A 63 5.58 -7.45 5.46
C ALA A 63 5.34 -7.55 6.97
N ALA A 64 4.83 -6.48 7.59
CA ALA A 64 4.48 -6.46 9.01
C ALA A 64 3.40 -7.48 9.37
N ALA A 65 2.38 -7.63 8.51
CA ALA A 65 1.29 -8.59 8.72
C ALA A 65 1.80 -10.03 8.73
N GLU A 66 2.74 -10.37 7.84
CA GLU A 66 3.38 -11.70 7.82
C GLU A 66 4.30 -11.91 9.01
N GLU A 67 5.13 -10.94 9.36
CA GLU A 67 5.98 -11.02 10.56
C GLU A 67 5.12 -11.24 11.82
N CYS A 68 4.00 -10.52 11.95
CA CYS A 68 3.03 -10.74 13.01
C CYS A 68 2.45 -12.16 13.00
N ALA A 69 2.12 -12.69 11.81
CA ALA A 69 1.60 -14.05 11.69
C ALA A 69 2.63 -15.11 12.12
N VAL A 70 3.90 -14.95 11.73
CA VAL A 70 5.01 -15.84 12.13
C VAL A 70 5.23 -15.80 13.64
N LEU A 71 5.15 -14.62 14.26
CA LEU A 71 5.31 -14.44 15.70
C LEU A 71 4.05 -14.81 16.51
N GLY A 72 2.96 -15.23 15.87
CA GLY A 72 1.70 -15.56 16.53
C GLY A 72 0.95 -14.34 17.09
N HIS A 73 1.29 -13.13 16.65
CA HIS A 73 0.59 -11.92 17.02
C HIS A 73 -0.78 -11.88 16.35
N ARG A 74 -1.79 -11.44 17.11
CA ARG A 74 -3.16 -11.29 16.60
C ARG A 74 -3.48 -9.80 16.40
N PRO A 75 -3.65 -9.34 15.15
CA PRO A 75 -4.15 -8.00 14.88
C PRO A 75 -5.55 -7.82 15.46
N THR A 76 -5.90 -6.57 15.79
CA THR A 76 -7.29 -6.23 16.10
C THR A 76 -8.22 -6.53 14.92
N PRO A 77 -9.53 -6.68 15.15
CA PRO A 77 -10.49 -6.69 14.06
C PRO A 77 -10.35 -5.44 13.17
N TRP A 78 -10.65 -5.58 11.88
CA TRP A 78 -10.72 -4.46 10.96
C TRP A 78 -11.79 -3.46 11.40
N ARG A 79 -11.47 -2.17 11.33
CA ARG A 79 -12.38 -1.06 11.64
C ARG A 79 -12.35 -0.04 10.52
N ARG A 80 -13.51 0.49 10.17
CA ARG A 80 -13.60 1.57 9.16
C ARG A 80 -13.05 2.87 9.72
N CYS A 81 -12.35 3.61 8.86
CA CYS A 81 -11.90 4.96 9.16
C CYS A 81 -13.09 5.87 9.48
N ARG A 82 -12.99 6.62 10.59
CA ARG A 82 -14.02 7.55 11.05
C ARG A 82 -14.03 8.87 10.27
N CYS A 83 -13.15 9.06 9.30
CA CYS A 83 -13.09 10.29 8.50
C CYS A 83 -14.31 10.49 7.58
N ARG A 84 -15.19 9.48 7.40
CA ARG A 84 -16.38 9.58 6.50
C ARG A 84 -16.02 10.04 5.07
N GLY A 85 -14.83 9.68 4.60
CA GLY A 85 -14.30 10.04 3.28
C GLY A 85 -13.71 11.46 3.17
N THR A 86 -13.57 12.22 4.26
CA THR A 86 -12.98 13.58 4.21
C THR A 86 -11.46 13.57 4.03
N CYS A 87 -10.80 12.46 4.37
CA CYS A 87 -9.35 12.32 4.36
C CYS A 87 -8.75 11.96 2.98
N GLY A 88 -9.45 12.31 1.88
CA GLY A 88 -9.04 11.94 0.52
C GLY A 88 -9.21 10.45 0.18
N ALA A 89 -9.58 9.62 1.16
CA ALA A 89 -10.09 8.28 0.93
C ALA A 89 -11.52 8.36 0.39
N GLY A 90 -11.82 7.63 -0.69
CA GLY A 90 -13.15 7.64 -1.31
C GLY A 90 -14.26 7.36 -0.31
N ARG A 91 -15.48 7.80 -0.60
CA ARG A 91 -16.67 7.55 0.22
C ARG A 91 -17.41 6.31 -0.29
N ALA A 92 -17.75 5.40 0.63
CA ALA A 92 -18.54 4.23 0.34
C ALA A 92 -20.02 4.60 0.16
N ALA A 93 -20.82 3.69 -0.42
CA ALA A 93 -22.24 3.93 -0.70
C ALA A 93 -23.08 4.25 0.56
N ASP A 94 -22.66 3.74 1.73
CA ASP A 94 -23.30 4.01 3.01
C ASP A 94 -22.81 5.29 3.71
N GLY A 95 -22.06 6.15 3.00
CA GLY A 95 -21.49 7.38 3.53
C GLY A 95 -20.24 7.19 4.39
N GLY A 96 -19.80 5.95 4.61
CA GLY A 96 -18.57 5.62 5.30
C GLY A 96 -17.30 5.89 4.49
N CYS A 97 -16.14 5.82 5.13
CA CYS A 97 -14.87 5.83 4.41
C CYS A 97 -14.63 4.47 3.72
N THR A 98 -14.06 4.48 2.51
CA THR A 98 -13.63 3.26 1.79
C THR A 98 -12.35 2.63 2.34
N VAL A 99 -11.77 3.16 3.42
CA VAL A 99 -10.56 2.60 4.04
C VAL A 99 -10.90 1.94 5.37
N GLU A 100 -10.40 0.72 5.55
CA GLU A 100 -10.38 0.01 6.82
C GLU A 100 -8.96 -0.07 7.35
N PHE A 101 -8.83 -0.04 8.67
CA PHE A 101 -7.57 -0.16 9.38
C PHE A 101 -7.68 -1.23 10.47
N ARG A 102 -6.55 -1.84 10.80
CA ARG A 102 -6.34 -2.65 12.02
C ARG A 102 -4.92 -2.42 12.50
N HIS A 103 -4.64 -2.76 13.75
CA HIS A 103 -3.29 -2.70 14.27
C HIS A 103 -2.93 -3.96 15.05
N CYS A 104 -1.64 -4.24 15.14
CA CYS A 104 -1.13 -5.25 16.05
C CYS A 104 -0.87 -4.61 17.42
N ALA A 105 -1.54 -5.07 18.47
CA ALA A 105 -1.36 -4.51 19.83
C ALA A 105 0.05 -4.74 20.41
N ARG A 106 0.83 -5.69 19.87
CA ARG A 106 2.21 -5.96 20.30
C ARG A 106 3.26 -5.16 19.53
N CYS A 107 3.12 -5.08 18.20
CA CYS A 107 4.09 -4.38 17.35
C CYS A 107 3.73 -2.91 17.10
N LEU A 108 2.53 -2.49 17.49
CA LEU A 108 1.96 -1.15 17.24
C LEU A 108 1.97 -0.75 15.76
N ARG A 109 2.01 -1.73 14.85
CA ARG A 109 1.99 -1.49 13.41
C ARG A 109 0.55 -1.50 12.88
N ASP A 110 0.25 -0.51 12.05
CA ASP A 110 -1.02 -0.37 11.37
C ASP A 110 -1.03 -1.10 10.02
N GLU A 111 -2.15 -1.73 9.70
CA GLU A 111 -2.48 -2.21 8.38
C GLU A 111 -3.69 -1.46 7.87
N GLN A 112 -3.68 -1.16 6.57
CA GLN A 112 -4.79 -0.52 5.89
C GLN A 112 -5.19 -1.31 4.66
N ARG A 113 -6.48 -1.33 4.37
CA ARG A 113 -7.02 -1.85 3.10
C ARG A 113 -8.08 -0.91 2.56
N ARG A 114 -8.17 -0.84 1.23
CA ARG A 114 -9.28 -0.19 0.54
C ARG A 114 -10.38 -1.21 0.31
N LEU A 115 -11.60 -0.84 0.67
CA LEU A 115 -12.80 -1.49 0.22
C LEU A 115 -12.97 -1.11 -1.26
N THR A 116 -12.87 -2.09 -2.15
CA THR A 116 -13.29 -1.91 -3.53
C THR A 116 -14.77 -1.53 -3.49
N ALA A 117 -15.13 -0.37 -4.08
CA ALA A 117 -16.53 -0.10 -4.34
C ALA A 117 -17.07 -1.30 -5.14
N PRO A 118 -18.25 -1.86 -4.82
CA PRO A 118 -18.85 -2.86 -5.67
C PRO A 118 -18.93 -2.26 -7.08
N ALA A 119 -18.43 -2.98 -8.09
CA ALA A 119 -18.60 -2.59 -9.47
C ALA A 119 -20.08 -2.29 -9.67
N VAL A 120 -20.41 -1.06 -10.06
CA VAL A 120 -21.77 -0.72 -10.46
C VAL A 120 -22.07 -1.66 -11.61
N ARG A 121 -22.97 -2.62 -11.41
CA ARG A 121 -23.49 -3.43 -12.49
C ARG A 121 -24.16 -2.44 -13.44
N GLU A 122 -23.57 -2.22 -14.61
CA GLU A 122 -24.27 -1.61 -15.73
C GLU A 122 -25.49 -2.49 -16.02
N VAL A 123 -26.66 -1.98 -15.65
CA VAL A 123 -27.94 -2.56 -16.07
C VAL A 123 -28.12 -2.13 -17.52
N SER A 124 -28.01 -3.08 -18.44
CA SER A 124 -28.35 -2.92 -19.86
C SER A 124 -29.84 -2.69 -20.06
#